data_AF-A0A453RAV9-F1
#
_entry.id   AF-A0A453RAV9-F1
#
_cell.length_a   1.000
_cell.length_b   1.000
_cell.length_c   1.000
_cell.angle_alpha   90.00
_cell.angle_beta   90.00
_cell.angle_gamma   90.00
#
_symmetry.space_group_name_H-M   'P 1'
#
loop_
_entity.id
_entity.type
_entity.pdbx_description
1 polymer ?
#
loop_
_entity_poly.entity_id
_entity_poly.type
_entity_poly.pdbx_seq_one_letter_code
_entity_poly.pdbx_strand_id
1 'polypeptide(L)'
;QAELQGKRFLCRTAASFVSARIGIKPKPPIRPNDLGLKRNLAGGLIVVGSYVPKTTKQVDKLRSQCAQSLRVIEVSVEMISLKSTEERDQEISRIVELGNAYIQSGRDTLVVTSRQLITGKTPEESLEINYKVSSALVEIVRRIDSRPRYILAKGGITSSDLATKALEARRAKVMGQALAGVPLWQLGPESRHPGVPYIVFPGNVGDNSALAEVVQNWACPSRSSTKELLLNAEKSGYAVGAFNVYNLEGIEAVIAAAEAEESPAILQVHPSSLKQGGVPLVACCIAAAERANVPITVHYDHGADKHDLLGALEMGFDSVMVDGSHLTLEENILYTKNISSLAHAEGMLVEAELGRLSGTEDGLTVEEYEARFTDIAQAEQFIDETGIDALAVCIGNVHGKYPPSGPNLRLDLLKELRALTMKKGVSLVLHGASGLPHELVKECIDLGVRKFNVNTEVRNSYLQSLKKPEKDLVQVMASAKEAMKAVVAEKMRLFGSAGKA
;
A
#
# COMPACT_ATOMS: atom_id res chain seq x y z
N GLN A 1 33.95 -34.77 17.46
CA GLN A 1 34.68 -35.99 17.88
C GLN A 1 36.20 -35.78 17.90
N ALA A 2 36.85 -35.33 16.81
CA ALA A 2 38.31 -35.11 16.82
C ALA A 2 38.79 -33.98 17.76
N GLU A 3 38.06 -32.87 17.85
CA GLU A 3 38.35 -31.80 18.84
C GLU A 3 38.18 -32.28 20.29
N LEU A 4 37.24 -33.20 20.55
CA LEU A 4 37.05 -33.84 21.87
C LEU A 4 38.21 -34.76 22.24
N GLN A 5 39.01 -35.20 21.26
CA GLN A 5 40.24 -35.98 21.44
C GLN A 5 41.49 -35.07 21.52
N GLY A 6 41.32 -33.75 21.75
CA GLY A 6 42.41 -32.80 21.96
C GLY A 6 43.09 -32.28 20.69
N LYS A 7 42.62 -32.65 19.50
CA LYS A 7 43.17 -32.13 18.23
C LYS A 7 42.68 -30.71 17.97
N ARG A 8 43.59 -29.80 17.63
CA ARG A 8 43.27 -28.42 17.25
C ARG A 8 43.25 -28.29 15.73
N PHE A 9 42.23 -27.62 15.21
CA PHE A 9 42.06 -27.40 13.77
C PHE A 9 41.99 -25.90 13.48
N LEU A 10 42.60 -25.47 12.37
CA LEU A 10 42.37 -24.16 11.79
C LEU A 10 41.32 -24.31 10.70
N CYS A 11 40.10 -23.86 10.96
CA CYS A 11 38.99 -23.99 10.03
C CYS A 11 38.94 -22.77 9.09
N ARG A 12 39.12 -22.98 7.78
CA ARG A 12 38.82 -21.97 6.76
C ARG A 12 37.34 -22.08 6.41
N THR A 13 36.53 -21.19 6.95
CA THR A 13 35.07 -21.32 6.90
C THR A 13 34.39 -20.04 6.44
N ALA A 14 33.14 -20.14 6.01
CA ALA A 14 32.27 -18.98 5.85
C ALA A 14 31.97 -18.34 7.22
N ALA A 15 31.56 -17.07 7.22
CA ALA A 15 31.21 -16.33 8.44
C ALA A 15 30.10 -17.01 9.27
N SER A 16 29.20 -17.77 8.62
CA SER A 16 28.12 -18.52 9.26
C SER A 16 28.61 -19.66 10.17
N PHE A 17 29.82 -20.17 9.96
CA PHE A 17 30.38 -21.27 10.75
C PHE A 17 30.54 -20.89 12.22
N VAL A 18 31.01 -19.67 12.50
CA VAL A 18 31.19 -19.21 13.88
C VAL A 18 29.84 -19.24 14.59
N SER A 19 28.81 -18.61 14.02
CA SER A 19 27.45 -18.59 14.57
C SER A 19 26.89 -19.99 14.83
N ALA A 20 27.05 -20.91 13.88
CA ALA A 20 26.61 -22.29 14.05
C ALA A 20 27.41 -23.03 15.14
N ARG A 21 28.73 -22.83 15.20
CA ARG A 21 29.63 -23.50 16.15
C ARG A 21 29.35 -23.10 17.61
N ILE A 22 28.90 -21.87 17.85
CA ILE A 22 28.54 -21.36 19.18
C ILE A 22 27.02 -21.32 19.45
N GLY A 23 26.21 -21.90 18.56
CA GLY A 23 24.78 -22.06 18.78
C GLY A 23 23.96 -20.77 18.72
N ILE A 24 24.41 -19.74 17.99
CA ILE A 24 23.62 -18.53 17.76
C ILE A 24 22.39 -18.90 16.93
N LYS A 25 21.20 -18.67 17.48
CA LYS A 25 19.93 -18.87 16.77
C LYS A 25 19.85 -17.95 15.54
N PRO A 26 19.49 -18.47 14.35
CA PRO A 26 19.25 -17.64 13.18
C PRO A 26 18.16 -16.62 13.48
N LYS A 27 18.36 -15.37 13.03
CA LYS A 27 17.33 -14.35 13.00
C LYS A 27 16.85 -14.18 11.56
N PRO A 28 15.53 -14.05 11.31
CA PRO A 28 15.03 -13.75 9.98
C PRO A 28 15.54 -12.39 9.50
N PRO A 29 15.59 -12.16 8.19
CA PRO A 29 15.90 -10.84 7.64
C PRO A 29 14.94 -9.77 8.17
N ILE A 30 15.48 -8.61 8.52
CA ILE A 30 14.73 -7.46 9.03
C ILE A 30 14.02 -6.75 7.89
N ARG A 31 12.74 -6.46 8.09
CA ARG A 31 11.88 -5.66 7.20
C ARG A 31 11.69 -4.24 7.74
N PRO A 32 11.25 -3.28 6.91
CA PRO A 32 10.96 -1.92 7.36
C PRO A 32 10.00 -1.85 8.57
N ASN A 33 8.98 -2.72 8.60
CA ASN A 33 8.00 -2.77 9.70
C ASN A 33 8.64 -3.16 11.04
N ASP A 34 9.66 -4.02 11.04
CA ASP A 34 10.36 -4.44 12.26
C ASP A 34 11.17 -3.30 12.91
N LEU A 35 11.46 -2.25 12.15
CA LEU A 35 12.17 -1.06 12.62
C LEU A 35 11.23 0.04 13.13
N GLY A 36 9.91 -0.16 13.05
CA GLY A 36 8.93 0.88 13.40
C GLY A 36 9.03 2.12 12.52
N LEU A 37 9.54 1.98 11.29
CA LEU A 37 9.60 3.09 10.34
C LEU A 37 8.18 3.45 9.93
N LYS A 38 7.73 4.66 10.27
CA LYS A 38 6.47 5.21 9.73
C LYS A 38 6.52 5.21 8.20
N ARG A 39 5.35 5.00 7.57
CA ARG A 39 5.23 5.02 6.11
C ARG A 39 5.79 6.35 5.61
N ASN A 40 6.93 6.29 4.91
CA ASN A 40 7.58 7.46 4.31
C ASN A 40 7.44 7.31 2.81
N LEU A 41 6.74 8.26 2.20
CA LEU A 41 6.49 8.29 0.77
C LEU A 41 7.76 8.54 -0.05
N ALA A 42 8.88 8.95 0.55
CA ALA A 42 10.14 9.12 -0.15
C ALA A 42 10.68 7.80 -0.71
N GLY A 43 11.33 7.88 -1.87
CA GLY A 43 12.00 6.74 -2.51
C GLY A 43 13.24 6.27 -1.73
N GLY A 44 13.63 5.01 -1.95
CA GLY A 44 14.93 4.50 -1.57
C GLY A 44 16.04 4.95 -2.52
N LEU A 45 17.28 5.01 -2.04
CA LEU A 45 18.46 5.27 -2.86
C LEU A 45 19.34 4.03 -2.94
N ILE A 46 19.50 3.48 -4.14
CA ILE A 46 20.36 2.33 -4.41
C ILE A 46 21.58 2.80 -5.20
N VAL A 47 22.79 2.52 -4.71
CA VAL A 47 24.03 2.93 -5.37
C VAL A 47 24.90 1.73 -5.70
N VAL A 48 25.23 1.57 -6.98
CA VAL A 48 26.00 0.45 -7.50
C VAL A 48 27.18 0.97 -8.32
N GLY A 49 28.36 1.00 -7.70
CA GLY A 49 29.58 1.50 -8.34
C GLY A 49 30.43 0.44 -9.05
N SER A 50 30.31 -0.84 -8.66
CA SER A 50 31.22 -1.88 -9.15
C SER A 50 30.84 -2.43 -10.53
N TYR A 51 31.84 -2.63 -11.38
CA TYR A 51 31.74 -3.40 -12.62
C TYR A 51 32.33 -4.81 -12.43
N VAL A 52 31.46 -5.78 -12.10
CA VAL A 52 31.82 -7.20 -11.95
C VAL A 52 30.69 -8.02 -12.56
N PRO A 53 30.95 -9.14 -13.29
CA PRO A 53 29.91 -9.91 -13.97
C PRO A 53 28.72 -10.28 -13.09
N LYS A 54 28.96 -10.62 -11.81
CA LYS A 54 27.91 -10.92 -10.84
C LYS A 54 27.05 -9.69 -10.52
N THR A 55 27.67 -8.54 -10.27
CA THR A 55 26.94 -7.29 -10.01
C THR A 55 26.12 -6.85 -11.22
N THR A 56 26.64 -7.01 -12.44
CA THR A 56 25.90 -6.71 -13.66
C THR A 56 24.64 -7.56 -13.75
N LYS A 57 24.75 -8.89 -13.61
CA LYS A 57 23.60 -9.82 -13.60
C LYS A 57 22.56 -9.48 -12.54
N GLN A 58 23.00 -9.11 -11.33
CA GLN A 58 22.10 -8.71 -10.25
C GLN A 58 21.36 -7.40 -10.55
N VAL A 59 22.03 -6.44 -11.19
CA VAL A 59 21.39 -5.19 -11.60
C VAL A 59 20.43 -5.40 -12.78
N ASP A 60 20.77 -6.23 -13.75
CA ASP A 60 19.87 -6.53 -14.86
C ASP A 60 18.59 -7.22 -14.37
N LYS A 61 18.73 -8.13 -13.40
CA LYS A 61 17.59 -8.77 -12.76
C LYS A 61 16.73 -7.77 -11.99
N LEU A 62 17.35 -6.88 -11.21
CA LEU A 62 16.66 -5.78 -10.52
C LEU A 62 15.89 -4.89 -11.52
N ARG A 63 16.53 -4.47 -12.61
CA ARG A 63 15.89 -3.67 -13.68
C ARG A 63 14.67 -4.38 -14.27
N SER A 64 14.76 -5.68 -14.51
CA SER A 64 13.65 -6.48 -15.06
C SER A 64 12.49 -6.67 -14.08
N GLN A 65 12.77 -6.92 -12.80
CA GLN A 65 11.74 -7.27 -11.81
C GLN A 65 11.09 -6.05 -11.16
N CYS A 66 11.75 -4.89 -11.19
CA CYS A 66 11.27 -3.66 -10.58
C CYS A 66 11.06 -2.53 -11.61
N ALA A 67 10.88 -2.86 -12.90
CA ALA A 67 10.82 -1.88 -13.98
C ALA A 67 9.78 -0.74 -13.77
N GLN A 68 8.65 -1.07 -13.13
CA GLN A 68 7.57 -0.12 -12.87
C GLN A 68 7.81 0.78 -11.65
N SER A 69 8.53 0.28 -10.63
CA SER A 69 8.74 0.95 -9.34
C SER A 69 10.11 1.61 -9.20
N LEU A 70 11.10 1.18 -10.00
CA LEU A 70 12.48 1.63 -9.94
C LEU A 70 12.80 2.65 -11.06
N ARG A 71 13.44 3.76 -10.71
CA ARG A 71 14.06 4.69 -11.66
C ARG A 71 15.56 4.47 -11.69
N VAL A 72 16.12 4.39 -12.89
CA VAL A 72 17.54 4.11 -13.09
C VAL A 72 18.21 5.35 -13.63
N ILE A 73 19.24 5.81 -12.94
CA ILE A 73 20.12 6.88 -13.39
C ILE A 73 21.48 6.24 -13.64
N GLU A 74 21.88 6.22 -14.91
CA GLU A 74 23.21 5.77 -15.28
C GLU A 74 24.22 6.91 -15.11
N VAL A 75 25.35 6.59 -14.48
CA VAL A 75 26.51 7.47 -14.32
C VAL A 75 27.53 7.11 -15.39
N SER A 76 27.76 7.99 -16.35
CA SER A 76 28.76 7.74 -17.40
C SER A 76 30.17 7.74 -16.83
N VAL A 77 30.83 6.57 -16.81
CA VAL A 77 32.21 6.44 -16.32
C VAL A 77 33.17 7.28 -17.16
N GLU A 78 32.94 7.42 -18.46
CA GLU A 78 33.76 8.24 -19.36
C GLU A 78 33.72 9.71 -18.95
N MET A 79 32.52 10.27 -18.75
CA MET A 79 32.33 11.68 -18.37
C MET A 79 32.95 12.00 -17.00
N ILE A 80 32.89 11.08 -16.04
CA ILE A 80 33.39 11.34 -14.68
C ILE A 80 34.88 11.04 -14.47
N SER A 81 35.53 10.31 -15.40
CA SER A 81 36.91 9.85 -15.23
C SER A 81 37.91 10.35 -16.27
N LEU A 82 37.48 10.67 -17.50
CA LEU A 82 38.37 11.00 -18.62
C LEU A 82 38.23 12.44 -19.14
N LYS A 83 37.19 13.16 -18.71
CA LYS A 83 36.82 14.49 -19.20
C LYS A 83 37.21 15.62 -18.24
N SER A 84 36.98 16.88 -18.66
CA SER A 84 37.34 18.05 -17.86
C SER A 84 36.54 18.11 -16.54
N THR A 85 37.04 18.84 -15.55
CA THR A 85 36.37 19.04 -14.27
C THR A 85 34.96 19.63 -14.43
N GLU A 86 34.76 20.50 -15.43
CA GLU A 86 33.45 21.12 -15.71
C GLU A 86 32.43 20.09 -16.22
N GLU A 87 32.81 19.20 -17.15
CA GLU A 87 31.93 18.16 -17.67
C GLU A 87 31.55 17.15 -16.57
N ARG A 88 32.50 16.84 -15.68
CA ARG A 88 32.27 16.01 -14.50
C ARG A 88 31.21 16.64 -13.59
N ASP A 89 31.36 17.92 -13.26
CA ASP A 89 30.43 18.63 -12.37
C ASP A 89 29.04 18.77 -12.97
N GLN A 90 28.92 18.96 -14.29
CA GLN A 90 27.66 18.97 -15.02
C GLN A 90 26.96 17.60 -14.93
N GLU A 91 27.68 16.51 -15.18
CA GLU A 91 27.12 15.16 -15.10
C GLU A 91 26.66 14.82 -13.67
N ILE A 92 27.46 15.18 -12.66
CA ILE A 92 27.08 15.01 -11.25
C ILE A 92 25.82 15.82 -10.93
N SER A 93 25.74 17.08 -11.38
CA SER A 93 24.58 17.94 -11.14
C SER A 93 23.31 17.38 -11.78
N ARG A 94 23.39 16.89 -13.02
CA ARG A 94 22.28 16.19 -13.70
C ARG A 94 21.77 14.98 -12.91
N ILE A 95 22.69 14.16 -12.40
CA ILE A 95 22.34 12.97 -11.61
C ILE A 95 21.69 13.36 -10.28
N VAL A 96 22.19 14.41 -9.63
CA VAL A 96 21.66 14.92 -8.36
C VAL A 96 20.24 15.47 -8.54
N GLU A 97 19.99 16.26 -9.59
CA GLU A 97 18.66 16.79 -9.91
C GLU A 97 17.64 15.67 -10.13
N LEU A 98 17.98 14.68 -10.97
CA LEU A 98 17.15 13.50 -11.21
C LEU A 98 16.95 12.68 -9.93
N GLY A 99 18.01 12.47 -9.15
CA GLY A 99 17.96 11.73 -7.90
C GLY A 99 17.03 12.38 -6.89
N ASN A 100 17.12 13.71 -6.72
CA ASN A 100 16.21 14.46 -5.87
C ASN A 100 14.76 14.36 -6.35
N ALA A 101 14.49 14.57 -7.64
CA ALA A 101 13.14 14.50 -8.19
C ALA A 101 12.50 13.11 -8.02
N TYR A 102 13.26 12.03 -8.25
CA TYR A 102 12.74 10.67 -8.11
C TYR A 102 12.52 10.26 -6.66
N ILE A 103 13.45 10.59 -5.76
CA ILE A 103 13.30 10.31 -4.33
C ILE A 103 12.10 11.09 -3.75
N GLN A 104 11.93 12.37 -4.10
CA GLN A 104 10.80 13.19 -3.65
C GLN A 104 9.45 12.72 -4.19
N SER A 105 9.42 12.18 -5.41
CA SER A 105 8.21 11.58 -6.00
C SER A 105 7.93 10.15 -5.53
N GLY A 106 8.72 9.64 -4.58
CA GLY A 106 8.51 8.34 -3.95
C GLY A 106 8.98 7.13 -4.77
N ARG A 107 9.80 7.37 -5.79
CA ARG A 107 10.34 6.31 -6.64
C ARG A 107 11.70 5.87 -6.11
N ASP A 108 11.84 4.56 -5.87
CA ASP A 108 13.14 3.98 -5.56
C ASP A 108 14.09 4.24 -6.73
N THR A 109 15.28 4.76 -6.43
CA THR A 109 16.21 5.29 -7.43
C THR A 109 17.53 4.53 -7.39
N LEU A 110 17.85 3.87 -8.50
CA LEU A 110 19.13 3.20 -8.74
C LEU A 110 20.09 4.15 -9.45
N VAL A 111 21.14 4.57 -8.74
CA VAL A 111 22.33 5.21 -9.32
C VAL A 111 23.35 4.12 -9.61
N VAL A 112 23.66 3.92 -10.89
CA VAL A 112 24.55 2.83 -11.33
C VAL A 112 25.57 3.34 -12.33
N THR A 113 26.82 2.96 -12.14
CA THR A 113 27.89 3.27 -13.10
C THR A 113 27.68 2.53 -14.42
N SER A 114 28.04 3.18 -15.53
CA SER A 114 27.91 2.59 -16.86
C SER A 114 28.58 1.22 -16.93
N ARG A 115 27.96 0.30 -17.66
CA ARG A 115 28.39 -1.10 -17.75
C ARG A 115 29.42 -1.33 -18.86
N GLN A 116 30.18 -0.32 -19.22
CA GLN A 116 31.34 -0.46 -20.11
C GLN A 116 32.60 -0.46 -19.24
N LEU A 117 33.43 -1.49 -19.39
CA LEU A 117 34.70 -1.57 -18.68
C LEU A 117 35.69 -0.57 -19.30
N ILE A 118 35.99 0.49 -18.56
CA ILE A 118 37.06 1.41 -18.91
C ILE A 118 38.29 1.01 -18.09
N THR A 119 39.36 0.58 -18.76
CA THR A 119 40.63 0.21 -18.14
C THR A 119 41.73 1.11 -18.67
N GLY A 120 42.64 1.51 -17.77
CA GLY A 120 43.85 2.23 -18.16
C GLY A 120 44.83 1.29 -18.88
N LYS A 121 45.84 1.88 -19.52
CA LYS A 121 46.94 1.13 -20.14
C LYS A 121 47.83 0.47 -19.08
N THR A 122 47.79 0.98 -17.84
CA THR A 122 48.53 0.44 -16.69
C THR A 122 47.61 0.10 -15.52
N PRO A 123 48.06 -0.74 -14.56
CA PRO A 123 47.36 -0.98 -13.30
C PRO A 123 47.12 0.30 -12.50
N GLU A 124 48.06 1.24 -12.51
CA GLU A 124 47.99 2.52 -11.80
C GLU A 124 46.90 3.42 -12.39
N GLU A 125 46.84 3.55 -13.72
CA GLU A 125 45.78 4.29 -14.41
C GLU A 125 44.40 3.68 -14.14
N SER A 126 44.32 2.35 -14.12
CA SER A 126 43.07 1.65 -13.77
C SER A 126 42.65 1.90 -12.32
N LEU A 127 43.60 2.02 -11.40
CA LEU A 127 43.33 2.37 -10.01
C LEU A 127 42.83 3.81 -9.89
N GLU A 128 43.42 4.74 -10.64
CA GLU A 128 43.02 6.16 -10.65
C GLU A 128 41.60 6.34 -11.19
N ILE A 129 41.23 5.62 -12.25
CA ILE A 129 39.86 5.61 -12.78
C ILE A 129 38.88 5.14 -11.69
N ASN A 130 39.18 4.03 -11.01
CA ASN A 130 38.35 3.53 -9.91
C ASN A 130 38.19 4.56 -8.78
N TYR A 131 39.25 5.29 -8.44
CA TYR A 131 39.21 6.36 -7.46
C TYR A 131 38.31 7.52 -7.91
N LYS A 132 38.44 7.99 -9.16
CA LYS A 132 37.60 9.06 -9.72
C LYS A 132 36.12 8.68 -9.74
N VAL A 133 35.81 7.41 -10.07
CA VAL A 133 34.46 6.86 -10.03
C VAL A 133 33.92 6.83 -8.60
N SER A 134 34.68 6.30 -7.64
CA SER A 134 34.23 6.25 -6.23
C SER A 134 34.00 7.66 -5.68
N SER A 135 34.90 8.60 -5.97
CA SER A 135 34.79 10.01 -5.60
C SER A 135 33.52 10.66 -6.19
N ALA A 136 33.22 10.41 -7.48
CA ALA A 136 32.00 10.91 -8.10
C ALA A 136 30.72 10.37 -7.43
N LEU A 137 30.68 9.07 -7.11
CA LEU A 137 29.52 8.49 -6.41
C LEU A 137 29.34 9.07 -5.01
N VAL A 138 30.44 9.30 -4.28
CA VAL A 138 30.42 9.98 -2.98
C VAL A 138 29.84 11.38 -3.13
N GLU A 139 30.29 12.14 -4.13
CA GLU A 139 29.85 13.50 -4.39
C GLU A 139 28.37 13.58 -4.78
N ILE A 140 27.91 12.68 -5.66
CA ILE A 140 26.49 12.52 -6.02
C ILE A 140 25.65 12.30 -4.77
N VAL A 141 25.99 11.29 -3.96
CA VAL A 141 25.23 10.97 -2.75
C VAL A 141 25.27 12.13 -1.76
N ARG A 142 26.39 12.85 -1.65
CA ARG A 142 26.56 14.02 -0.78
C ARG A 142 25.76 15.25 -1.24
N ARG A 143 25.44 15.36 -2.53
CA ARG A 143 24.68 16.49 -3.10
C ARG A 143 23.18 16.20 -3.25
N ILE A 144 22.74 14.95 -3.13
CA ILE A 144 21.30 14.61 -3.04
C ILE A 144 20.79 15.06 -1.67
N ASP A 145 19.97 16.11 -1.61
CA ASP A 145 19.42 16.68 -0.36
C ASP A 145 18.14 15.99 0.10
N SER A 146 17.45 15.32 -0.82
CA SER A 146 16.21 14.60 -0.53
C SER A 146 16.51 13.42 0.39
N ARG A 147 15.82 13.35 1.54
CA ARG A 147 16.01 12.27 2.52
C ARG A 147 15.39 10.95 2.01
N PRO A 148 16.18 9.93 1.67
CA PRO A 148 15.64 8.67 1.18
C PRO A 148 15.06 7.82 2.34
N ARG A 149 14.13 6.92 2.01
CA ARG A 149 13.55 5.97 2.99
C ARG A 149 14.59 4.98 3.51
N TYR A 150 15.47 4.52 2.64
CA TYR A 150 16.61 3.66 2.95
C TYR A 150 17.72 3.93 1.92
N ILE A 151 18.95 3.58 2.27
CA ILE A 151 20.09 3.64 1.34
C ILE A 151 20.67 2.23 1.21
N LEU A 152 20.81 1.73 -0.02
CA LEU A 152 21.48 0.46 -0.31
C LEU A 152 22.74 0.73 -1.12
N ALA A 153 23.90 0.35 -0.60
CA ALA A 153 25.16 0.44 -1.33
C ALA A 153 25.64 -0.96 -1.70
N LYS A 154 26.00 -1.18 -2.97
CA LYS A 154 26.54 -2.45 -3.44
C LYS A 154 28.02 -2.38 -3.78
N GLY A 155 28.78 -3.29 -3.17
CA GLY A 155 30.24 -3.40 -3.30
C GLY A 155 30.96 -2.94 -2.04
N GLY A 156 32.10 -3.57 -1.72
CA GLY A 156 32.82 -3.31 -0.47
C GLY A 156 33.34 -1.88 -0.37
N ILE A 157 34.08 -1.43 -1.39
CA ILE A 157 34.62 -0.06 -1.45
C ILE A 157 33.49 0.97 -1.50
N THR A 158 32.52 0.78 -2.41
CA THR A 158 31.36 1.66 -2.55
C THR A 158 30.62 1.83 -1.22
N SER A 159 30.36 0.74 -0.50
CA SER A 159 29.62 0.82 0.78
C SER A 159 30.45 1.54 1.86
N SER A 160 31.75 1.27 1.93
CA SER A 160 32.62 1.95 2.89
C SER A 160 32.71 3.45 2.61
N ASP A 161 32.96 3.83 1.35
CA ASP A 161 33.13 5.22 0.96
C ASP A 161 31.84 6.03 1.12
N LEU A 162 30.70 5.47 0.74
CA LEU A 162 29.42 6.15 0.92
C LEU A 162 29.08 6.35 2.40
N ALA A 163 29.26 5.33 3.25
CA ALA A 163 28.98 5.46 4.67
C ALA A 163 29.86 6.54 5.33
N THR A 164 31.16 6.53 5.06
CA THR A 164 32.14 7.37 5.77
C THR A 164 32.33 8.75 5.17
N LYS A 165 32.29 8.89 3.84
CA LYS A 165 32.60 10.15 3.13
C LYS A 165 31.35 10.88 2.65
N ALA A 166 30.33 10.16 2.17
CA ALA A 166 29.12 10.79 1.66
C ALA A 166 28.07 11.04 2.76
N LEU A 167 27.90 10.05 3.64
CA LEU A 167 26.97 10.11 4.77
C LEU A 167 27.65 10.54 6.07
N GLU A 168 28.97 10.73 6.06
CA GLU A 168 29.74 11.25 7.19
C GLU A 168 29.55 10.44 8.50
N ALA A 169 29.19 9.16 8.40
CA ALA A 169 28.95 8.30 9.55
C ALA A 169 30.26 7.99 10.28
N ARG A 170 30.27 8.21 11.60
CA ARG A 170 31.40 7.86 12.48
C ARG A 170 31.14 6.57 13.25
N ARG A 171 29.87 6.30 13.52
CA ARG A 171 29.40 5.08 14.18
C ARG A 171 28.11 4.60 13.53
N ALA A 172 27.90 3.29 13.60
CA ALA A 172 26.67 2.67 13.16
C ALA A 172 26.29 1.53 14.10
N LYS A 173 24.99 1.35 14.34
CA LYS A 173 24.45 0.20 15.04
C LYS A 173 24.09 -0.87 14.01
N VAL A 174 24.63 -2.08 14.16
CA VAL A 174 24.24 -3.21 13.32
C VAL A 174 22.90 -3.73 13.84
N MET A 175 21.83 -3.50 13.07
CA MET A 175 20.47 -3.87 13.45
C MET A 175 20.23 -5.37 13.21
N GLY A 176 20.83 -5.90 12.15
CA GLY A 176 20.69 -7.29 11.75
C GLY A 176 21.09 -7.44 10.28
N GLN A 177 20.29 -8.18 9.54
CA GLN A 177 20.55 -8.45 8.12
C GLN A 177 19.28 -8.17 7.30
N ALA A 178 19.42 -7.52 6.14
CA ALA A 178 18.32 -7.28 5.19
C ALA A 178 18.07 -8.52 4.30
N LEU A 179 19.08 -9.36 4.16
CA LEU A 179 19.06 -10.69 3.55
C LEU A 179 20.23 -11.47 4.17
N ALA A 180 20.22 -12.81 4.13
CA ALA A 180 21.33 -13.60 4.65
C ALA A 180 22.69 -13.13 4.08
N GLY A 181 23.57 -12.64 4.96
CA GLY A 181 24.89 -12.09 4.59
C GLY A 181 24.91 -10.64 4.08
N VAL A 182 23.77 -9.93 4.08
CA VAL A 182 23.63 -8.51 3.75
C VAL A 182 23.33 -7.72 5.02
N PRO A 183 24.34 -7.10 5.67
CA PRO A 183 24.13 -6.39 6.92
C PRO A 183 23.32 -5.11 6.77
N LEU A 184 22.52 -4.84 7.80
CA LEU A 184 21.68 -3.66 7.95
C LEU A 184 22.20 -2.79 9.08
N TRP A 185 22.53 -1.54 8.78
CA TRP A 185 23.09 -0.57 9.71
C TRP A 185 22.09 0.56 9.96
N GLN A 186 22.07 1.06 11.18
CA GLN A 186 21.47 2.34 11.53
C GLN A 186 22.60 3.31 11.82
N LEU A 187 22.76 4.33 10.97
CA LEU A 187 23.82 5.33 11.12
C LEU A 187 23.53 6.24 12.32
N GLY A 188 24.59 6.71 12.97
CA GLY A 188 24.51 7.57 14.15
C GLY A 188 23.90 8.95 13.86
N PRO A 189 23.52 9.72 14.89
CA PRO A 189 22.91 11.04 14.73
C PRO A 189 23.83 12.07 14.06
N GLU A 190 25.14 11.80 14.01
CA GLU A 190 26.11 12.63 13.31
C GLU A 190 26.08 12.46 11.78
N SER A 191 25.45 11.40 11.27
CA SER A 191 25.45 11.12 9.84
C SER A 191 24.48 12.04 9.09
N ARG A 192 24.74 12.22 7.79
CA ARG A 192 23.75 12.77 6.87
C ARG A 192 22.55 11.82 6.83
N HIS A 193 21.36 12.39 6.99
CA HIS A 193 20.10 11.66 7.20
C HIS A 193 20.08 10.71 8.42
N PRO A 194 20.12 11.26 9.66
CA PRO A 194 20.05 10.47 10.88
C PRO A 194 18.89 9.46 10.89
N GLY A 195 19.16 8.25 11.33
CA GLY A 195 18.16 7.19 11.47
C GLY A 195 17.71 6.54 10.16
N VAL A 196 18.20 6.99 8.99
CA VAL A 196 17.94 6.30 7.72
C VAL A 196 18.67 4.95 7.72
N PRO A 197 17.96 3.84 7.44
CA PRO A 197 18.58 2.53 7.34
C PRO A 197 19.59 2.46 6.18
N TYR A 198 20.77 1.93 6.48
CA TYR A 198 21.87 1.78 5.53
C TYR A 198 22.17 0.28 5.31
N ILE A 199 21.87 -0.21 4.11
CA ILE A 199 22.04 -1.60 3.71
C ILE A 199 23.36 -1.74 2.96
N VAL A 200 24.27 -2.52 3.54
CA VAL A 200 25.58 -2.82 2.94
C VAL A 200 25.46 -4.12 2.19
N PHE A 201 25.44 -4.07 0.86
CA PHE A 201 25.31 -5.25 0.00
C PHE A 201 26.69 -5.70 -0.50
N PRO A 202 27.24 -6.82 0.03
CA PRO A 202 28.57 -7.26 -0.38
C PRO A 202 28.60 -7.71 -1.84
N GLY A 203 29.75 -7.54 -2.52
CA GLY A 203 29.89 -7.87 -3.94
C GLY A 203 29.61 -9.35 -4.27
N ASN A 204 29.89 -10.25 -3.33
CA ASN A 204 29.89 -11.70 -3.57
C ASN A 204 28.68 -12.44 -2.98
N VAL A 205 27.72 -11.74 -2.37
CA VAL A 205 26.57 -12.35 -1.66
C VAL A 205 25.36 -12.51 -2.58
N GLY A 206 24.58 -13.58 -2.34
CA GLY A 206 23.31 -13.86 -3.00
C GLY A 206 23.43 -14.45 -4.40
N ASP A 207 22.30 -14.86 -4.96
CA ASP A 207 22.14 -15.25 -6.36
C ASP A 207 21.88 -14.01 -7.25
N ASN A 208 21.43 -14.20 -8.49
CA ASN A 208 21.15 -13.07 -9.39
C ASN A 208 19.90 -12.26 -8.97
N SER A 209 19.00 -12.82 -8.16
CA SER A 209 17.76 -12.16 -7.73
C SER A 209 17.91 -11.45 -6.38
N ALA A 210 18.94 -11.79 -5.58
CA ALA A 210 19.13 -11.28 -4.23
C ALA A 210 19.09 -9.74 -4.10
N LEU A 211 19.62 -8.99 -5.09
CA LEU A 211 19.53 -7.52 -5.06
C LEU A 211 18.09 -7.04 -5.26
N ALA A 212 17.37 -7.65 -6.19
CA ALA A 212 15.96 -7.34 -6.46
C ALA A 212 15.08 -7.68 -5.25
N GLU A 213 15.32 -8.83 -4.63
CA GLU A 213 14.61 -9.26 -3.42
C GLU A 213 14.76 -8.24 -2.27
N VAL A 214 15.99 -7.76 -2.01
CA VAL A 214 16.20 -6.74 -0.98
C VAL A 214 15.49 -5.44 -1.34
N VAL A 215 15.59 -4.97 -2.58
CA VAL A 215 14.90 -3.74 -3.00
C VAL A 215 13.39 -3.88 -2.89
N GLN A 216 12.81 -5.01 -3.29
CA GLN A 216 11.37 -5.27 -3.18
C GLN A 216 10.90 -5.33 -1.71
N ASN A 217 11.65 -6.00 -0.84
CA ASN A 217 11.32 -6.08 0.59
C ASN A 217 11.45 -4.73 1.32
N TRP A 218 12.17 -3.77 0.73
CA TRP A 218 12.40 -2.43 1.27
C TRP A 218 11.68 -1.33 0.48
N ALA A 219 10.94 -1.71 -0.56
CA ALA A 219 10.03 -0.84 -1.29
C ALA A 219 8.94 -0.30 -0.35
N CYS A 220 8.25 0.78 -0.76
CA CYS A 220 7.11 1.26 0.02
C CYS A 220 6.09 0.12 0.15
N PRO A 221 5.53 -0.14 1.34
CA PRO A 221 4.54 -1.20 1.51
C PRO A 221 3.42 -1.02 0.49
N SER A 222 3.07 -2.11 -0.21
CA SER A 222 1.85 -2.15 -1.02
C SER A 222 0.66 -1.77 -0.15
N ARG A 223 -0.38 -1.23 -0.78
CA ARG A 223 -1.67 -0.98 -0.13
C ARG A 223 -2.13 -2.22 0.65
N SER A 224 -2.64 -2.02 1.88
CA SER A 224 -3.27 -3.11 2.66
C SER A 224 -4.46 -3.67 1.88
N SER A 225 -4.74 -4.97 1.99
CA SER A 225 -5.91 -5.54 1.32
C SER A 225 -7.20 -5.23 2.08
N THR A 226 -8.34 -5.17 1.38
CA THR A 226 -9.65 -5.01 2.03
C THR A 226 -9.91 -6.15 3.01
N LYS A 227 -9.41 -7.35 2.72
CA LYS A 227 -9.47 -8.50 3.63
C LYS A 227 -8.76 -8.25 4.95
N GLU A 228 -7.56 -7.68 4.92
CA GLU A 228 -6.81 -7.34 6.13
C GLU A 228 -7.52 -6.27 6.97
N LEU A 229 -8.07 -5.24 6.31
CA LEU A 229 -8.87 -4.19 6.95
C LEU A 229 -10.06 -4.78 7.74
N LEU A 230 -10.85 -5.64 7.10
CA LEU A 230 -12.03 -6.25 7.73
C LEU A 230 -11.64 -7.27 8.81
N LEU A 231 -10.56 -8.02 8.65
CA LEU A 231 -10.05 -8.93 9.69
C LEU A 231 -9.55 -8.18 10.93
N ASN A 232 -8.94 -7.00 10.75
CA ASN A 232 -8.50 -6.16 11.88
C ASN A 232 -9.69 -5.54 12.60
N ALA A 233 -10.71 -5.11 11.85
CA ALA A 233 -12.00 -4.67 12.39
C ALA A 233 -12.69 -5.77 13.20
N GLU A 234 -12.67 -6.99 12.66
CA GLU A 234 -13.23 -8.18 13.30
C GLU A 234 -12.56 -8.50 14.64
N LYS A 235 -11.22 -8.47 14.70
CA LYS A 235 -10.45 -8.73 15.92
C LYS A 235 -10.63 -7.66 16.99
N SER A 236 -10.88 -6.42 16.57
CA SER A 236 -10.86 -5.24 17.46
C SER A 236 -12.24 -4.69 17.77
N GLY A 237 -13.31 -5.27 17.20
CA GLY A 237 -14.69 -4.90 17.48
C GLY A 237 -15.09 -3.51 16.99
N TYR A 238 -14.67 -3.12 15.79
CA TYR A 238 -15.10 -1.87 15.13
C TYR A 238 -15.60 -2.15 13.70
N ALA A 239 -16.11 -1.13 13.02
CA ALA A 239 -16.45 -1.21 11.60
C ALA A 239 -15.68 -0.18 10.77
N VAL A 240 -15.33 -0.53 9.53
CA VAL A 240 -14.67 0.36 8.58
C VAL A 240 -15.74 1.11 7.79
N GLY A 241 -15.61 2.43 7.68
CA GLY A 241 -16.46 3.24 6.80
C GLY A 241 -16.04 3.10 5.34
N ALA A 242 -17.00 2.80 4.47
CA ALA A 242 -16.85 2.83 3.03
C ALA A 242 -17.62 4.02 2.46
N PHE A 243 -16.90 4.98 1.88
CA PHE A 243 -17.41 6.29 1.55
C PHE A 243 -17.48 6.47 0.03
N ASN A 244 -18.68 6.69 -0.50
CA ASN A 244 -18.86 6.93 -1.93
C ASN A 244 -18.20 8.25 -2.35
N VAL A 245 -17.40 8.20 -3.42
CA VAL A 245 -16.71 9.36 -3.99
C VAL A 245 -17.10 9.58 -5.45
N TYR A 246 -17.14 10.86 -5.85
CA TYR A 246 -17.58 11.29 -7.19
C TYR A 246 -16.53 12.12 -7.93
N ASN A 247 -15.55 12.66 -7.19
CA ASN A 247 -14.57 13.62 -7.68
C ASN A 247 -13.33 13.63 -6.76
N LEU A 248 -12.34 14.45 -7.11
CA LEU A 248 -11.09 14.57 -6.35
C LEU A 248 -11.32 15.11 -4.93
N GLU A 249 -12.25 16.05 -4.76
CA GLU A 249 -12.57 16.67 -3.48
C GLU A 249 -13.11 15.64 -2.49
N GLY A 250 -13.98 14.71 -2.94
CA GLY A 250 -14.48 13.60 -2.12
C GLY A 250 -13.38 12.64 -1.71
N ILE A 251 -12.49 12.29 -2.66
CA ILE A 251 -11.32 11.44 -2.39
C ILE A 251 -10.44 12.09 -1.31
N GLU A 252 -10.04 13.34 -1.51
CA GLU A 252 -9.19 14.07 -0.57
C GLU A 252 -9.87 14.28 0.78
N ALA A 253 -11.19 14.48 0.83
CA ALA A 253 -11.93 14.61 2.09
C ALA A 253 -11.88 13.33 2.91
N VAL A 254 -12.04 12.16 2.27
CA VAL A 254 -11.95 10.87 2.95
C VAL A 254 -10.54 10.60 3.46
N ILE A 255 -9.51 10.83 2.62
CA ILE A 255 -8.11 10.66 3.03
C ILE A 255 -7.77 11.60 4.19
N ALA A 256 -8.10 12.88 4.09
CA ALA A 256 -7.78 13.86 5.12
C ALA A 256 -8.49 13.58 6.45
N ALA A 257 -9.73 13.06 6.41
CA ALA A 257 -10.43 12.61 7.61
C ALA A 257 -9.77 11.35 8.20
N ALA A 258 -9.47 10.36 7.36
CA ALA A 258 -8.84 9.11 7.79
C ALA A 258 -7.48 9.34 8.47
N GLU A 259 -6.64 10.20 7.89
CA GLU A 259 -5.34 10.53 8.47
C GLU A 259 -5.48 11.33 9.78
N ALA A 260 -6.42 12.27 9.85
CA ALA A 260 -6.65 13.06 11.06
C ALA A 260 -7.19 12.22 12.23
N GLU A 261 -8.04 11.23 11.93
CA GLU A 261 -8.61 10.32 12.93
C GLU A 261 -7.76 9.07 13.17
N GLU A 262 -6.61 8.93 12.49
CA GLU A 262 -5.80 7.70 12.50
C GLU A 262 -6.68 6.45 12.27
N SER A 263 -7.56 6.52 11.27
CA SER A 263 -8.59 5.52 10.98
C SER A 263 -8.36 4.81 9.65
N PRO A 264 -8.61 3.50 9.55
CA PRO A 264 -8.79 2.86 8.25
C PRO A 264 -10.05 3.39 7.53
N ALA A 265 -10.05 3.36 6.20
CA ALA A 265 -11.23 3.70 5.39
C ALA A 265 -11.24 3.00 4.02
N ILE A 266 -12.41 2.97 3.38
CA ILE A 266 -12.58 2.45 2.02
C ILE A 266 -13.11 3.59 1.13
N LEU A 267 -12.40 3.91 0.05
CA LEU A 267 -12.87 4.77 -1.03
C LEU A 267 -13.79 3.95 -1.94
N GLN A 268 -15.06 4.31 -2.01
CA GLN A 268 -16.08 3.53 -2.70
C GLN A 268 -16.51 4.23 -4.00
N VAL A 269 -16.48 3.51 -5.13
CA VAL A 269 -16.86 4.04 -6.45
C VAL A 269 -18.12 3.32 -6.92
N HIS A 270 -19.23 4.08 -6.99
CA HIS A 270 -20.50 3.60 -7.52
C HIS A 270 -20.50 3.59 -9.07
N PRO A 271 -21.30 2.74 -9.75
CA PRO A 271 -21.32 2.70 -11.21
C PRO A 271 -21.69 4.04 -11.85
N SER A 272 -22.55 4.85 -11.21
CA SER A 272 -22.85 6.22 -11.68
C SER A 272 -21.64 7.15 -11.60
N SER A 273 -20.84 7.06 -10.53
CA SER A 273 -19.61 7.82 -10.35
C SER A 273 -18.56 7.37 -11.37
N LEU A 274 -18.45 6.06 -11.61
CA LEU A 274 -17.57 5.52 -12.63
C LEU A 274 -17.98 5.97 -14.04
N LYS A 275 -19.28 5.97 -14.36
CA LYS A 275 -19.79 6.45 -15.64
C LYS A 275 -19.48 7.93 -15.88
N GLN A 276 -19.54 8.75 -14.82
CA GLN A 276 -19.28 10.19 -14.93
C GLN A 276 -17.78 10.53 -14.91
N GLY A 277 -17.00 9.90 -14.01
CA GLY A 277 -15.59 10.20 -13.79
C GLY A 277 -14.62 9.34 -14.61
N GLY A 278 -15.08 8.18 -15.10
CA GLY A 278 -14.30 7.21 -15.87
C GLY A 278 -13.12 6.60 -15.11
N VAL A 279 -12.24 5.95 -15.87
CA VAL A 279 -10.96 5.42 -15.38
C VAL A 279 -10.11 6.48 -14.63
N PRO A 280 -10.08 7.77 -15.02
CA PRO A 280 -9.35 8.80 -14.27
C PRO A 280 -9.77 8.92 -12.80
N LEU A 281 -11.06 8.77 -12.48
CA LEU A 281 -11.54 8.81 -11.09
C LEU A 281 -10.96 7.65 -10.28
N VAL A 282 -10.96 6.44 -10.85
CA VAL A 282 -10.40 5.25 -10.21
C VAL A 282 -8.88 5.41 -10.01
N ALA A 283 -8.17 5.90 -11.01
CA ALA A 283 -6.74 6.19 -10.91
C ALA A 283 -6.42 7.21 -9.80
N CYS A 284 -7.27 8.24 -9.63
CA CYS A 284 -7.14 9.18 -8.52
C CYS A 284 -7.36 8.51 -7.17
N CYS A 285 -8.36 7.63 -7.05
CA CYS A 285 -8.63 6.87 -5.82
C CYS A 285 -7.43 5.99 -5.44
N ILE A 286 -6.88 5.25 -6.41
CA ILE A 286 -5.73 4.37 -6.21
C ILE A 286 -4.51 5.19 -5.78
N ALA A 287 -4.20 6.27 -6.52
CA ALA A 287 -3.05 7.11 -6.21
C ALA A 287 -3.16 7.77 -4.82
N ALA A 288 -4.37 8.16 -4.42
CA ALA A 288 -4.63 8.72 -3.10
C ALA A 288 -4.48 7.66 -1.99
N ALA A 289 -5.03 6.46 -2.19
CA ALA A 289 -4.92 5.36 -1.24
C ALA A 289 -3.46 4.89 -1.04
N GLU A 290 -2.66 4.85 -2.11
CA GLU A 290 -1.23 4.51 -2.04
C GLU A 290 -0.42 5.55 -1.26
N ARG A 291 -0.83 6.81 -1.31
CA ARG A 291 -0.15 7.93 -0.63
C ARG A 291 -0.62 8.15 0.81
N ALA A 292 -1.72 7.54 1.21
CA ALA A 292 -2.26 7.69 2.56
C ALA A 292 -1.31 7.11 3.62
N ASN A 293 -1.18 7.83 4.74
CA ASN A 293 -0.41 7.40 5.90
C ASN A 293 -1.16 6.37 6.78
N VAL A 294 -2.43 6.13 6.49
CA VAL A 294 -3.31 5.15 7.14
C VAL A 294 -3.78 4.10 6.13
N PRO A 295 -4.27 2.92 6.56
CA PRO A 295 -4.78 1.89 5.65
C PRO A 295 -6.03 2.35 4.89
N ILE A 296 -5.90 2.53 3.57
CA ILE A 296 -7.01 2.88 2.66
C ILE A 296 -7.08 1.88 1.52
N THR A 297 -8.28 1.40 1.20
CA THR A 297 -8.55 0.60 -0.02
C THR A 297 -9.57 1.26 -0.93
N VAL A 298 -9.67 0.75 -2.16
CA VAL A 298 -10.63 1.20 -3.16
C VAL A 298 -11.58 0.06 -3.50
N HIS A 299 -12.89 0.34 -3.44
CA HIS A 299 -13.97 -0.63 -3.62
C HIS A 299 -14.90 -0.23 -4.76
N TYR A 300 -15.25 -1.17 -5.62
CA TYR A 300 -16.29 -0.98 -6.63
C TYR A 300 -17.65 -1.41 -6.05
N ASP A 301 -18.56 -0.45 -5.94
CA ASP A 301 -19.86 -0.59 -5.27
C ASP A 301 -20.95 -1.07 -6.24
N HIS A 302 -21.97 -1.78 -5.74
CA HIS A 302 -23.19 -2.14 -6.47
C HIS A 302 -22.99 -2.60 -7.93
N GLY A 303 -22.03 -3.51 -8.17
CA GLY A 303 -21.78 -4.07 -9.49
C GLY A 303 -22.89 -5.00 -9.95
N ALA A 304 -23.91 -4.47 -10.62
CA ALA A 304 -25.02 -5.26 -11.16
C ALA A 304 -24.74 -5.78 -12.58
N ASP A 305 -24.11 -4.96 -13.44
CA ASP A 305 -23.82 -5.32 -14.82
C ASP A 305 -22.52 -6.11 -14.97
N LYS A 306 -22.56 -7.20 -15.74
CA LYS A 306 -21.43 -8.11 -15.93
C LYS A 306 -20.28 -7.45 -16.67
N HIS A 307 -20.56 -6.64 -17.68
CA HIS A 307 -19.53 -5.98 -18.47
C HIS A 307 -18.79 -4.94 -17.61
N ASP A 308 -19.52 -4.17 -16.82
CA ASP A 308 -18.94 -3.18 -15.90
C ASP A 308 -18.10 -3.86 -14.81
N LEU A 309 -18.57 -4.98 -14.23
CA LEU A 309 -17.79 -5.75 -13.26
C LEU A 309 -16.50 -6.32 -13.85
N LEU A 310 -16.56 -6.92 -15.05
CA LEU A 310 -15.36 -7.42 -15.73
C LEU A 310 -14.38 -6.28 -16.04
N GLY A 311 -14.89 -5.10 -16.41
CA GLY A 311 -14.06 -3.90 -16.55
C GLY A 311 -13.42 -3.49 -15.22
N ALA A 312 -14.17 -3.50 -14.12
CA ALA A 312 -13.68 -3.13 -12.80
C ALA A 312 -12.53 -4.04 -12.30
N LEU A 313 -12.53 -5.33 -12.63
CA LEU A 313 -11.43 -6.26 -12.29
C LEU A 313 -10.08 -5.80 -12.87
N GLU A 314 -10.08 -5.13 -14.02
CA GLU A 314 -8.87 -4.65 -14.69
C GLU A 314 -8.43 -3.24 -14.25
N MET A 315 -9.22 -2.55 -13.42
CA MET A 315 -9.00 -1.13 -13.07
C MET A 315 -8.15 -0.90 -11.81
N GLY A 316 -7.73 -1.96 -11.11
CA GLY A 316 -6.87 -1.86 -9.92
C GLY A 316 -7.60 -1.59 -8.60
N PHE A 317 -8.89 -1.94 -8.52
CA PHE A 317 -9.63 -1.99 -7.25
C PHE A 317 -9.05 -3.06 -6.31
N ASP A 318 -9.23 -2.88 -5.00
CA ASP A 318 -8.88 -3.92 -4.00
C ASP A 318 -10.02 -4.89 -3.74
N SER A 319 -11.23 -4.47 -4.07
CA SER A 319 -12.46 -5.21 -3.80
C SER A 319 -13.59 -4.77 -4.71
N VAL A 320 -14.50 -5.70 -4.99
CA VAL A 320 -15.70 -5.47 -5.80
C VAL A 320 -16.93 -6.00 -5.06
N MET A 321 -18.05 -5.32 -5.23
CA MET A 321 -19.36 -5.81 -4.83
C MET A 321 -20.10 -6.37 -6.04
N VAL A 322 -20.56 -7.62 -5.94
CA VAL A 322 -21.47 -8.23 -6.90
C VAL A 322 -22.90 -8.07 -6.40
N ASP A 323 -23.68 -7.26 -7.08
CA ASP A 323 -25.07 -6.98 -6.73
C ASP A 323 -26.04 -7.74 -7.65
N GLY A 324 -26.26 -9.02 -7.31
CA GLY A 324 -27.27 -9.87 -7.94
C GLY A 324 -28.61 -9.88 -7.20
N SER A 325 -28.87 -8.93 -6.28
CA SER A 325 -30.06 -8.89 -5.40
C SER A 325 -31.41 -8.85 -6.13
N HIS A 326 -31.40 -8.39 -7.38
CA HIS A 326 -32.55 -8.32 -8.27
C HIS A 326 -32.87 -9.66 -8.94
N LEU A 327 -31.92 -10.60 -8.99
CA LEU A 327 -32.06 -11.92 -9.61
C LEU A 327 -32.77 -12.91 -8.68
N THR A 328 -33.10 -14.10 -9.21
CA THR A 328 -33.45 -15.24 -8.35
C THR A 328 -32.22 -15.72 -7.58
N LEU A 329 -32.43 -16.48 -6.49
CA LEU A 329 -31.31 -16.98 -5.67
C LEU A 329 -30.32 -17.82 -6.50
N GLU A 330 -30.81 -18.75 -7.33
CA GLU A 330 -29.97 -19.63 -8.15
C GLU A 330 -29.14 -18.83 -9.17
N GLU A 331 -29.74 -17.82 -9.81
CA GLU A 331 -29.05 -16.93 -10.74
C GLU A 331 -28.03 -16.05 -10.03
N ASN A 332 -28.36 -15.51 -8.85
CA ASN A 332 -27.42 -14.71 -8.05
C ASN A 332 -26.23 -15.56 -7.59
N ILE A 333 -26.45 -16.79 -7.13
CA ILE A 333 -25.39 -17.73 -6.77
C ILE A 333 -24.46 -17.97 -7.97
N LEU A 334 -25.03 -18.34 -9.12
CA LEU A 334 -24.24 -18.63 -10.32
C LEU A 334 -23.45 -17.40 -10.77
N TYR A 335 -24.08 -16.23 -10.77
CA TYR A 335 -23.46 -14.98 -11.18
C TYR A 335 -22.32 -14.59 -10.24
N THR A 336 -22.60 -14.54 -8.94
CA THR A 336 -21.64 -14.17 -7.90
C THR A 336 -20.47 -15.14 -7.85
N LYS A 337 -20.69 -16.45 -7.98
CA LYS A 337 -19.63 -17.46 -8.03
C LYS A 337 -18.64 -17.24 -9.18
N ASN A 338 -19.17 -16.92 -10.36
CA ASN A 338 -18.35 -16.68 -11.55
C ASN A 338 -17.45 -15.45 -11.37
N ILE A 339 -18.03 -14.33 -10.90
CA ILE A 339 -17.26 -13.11 -10.66
C ILE A 339 -16.28 -13.29 -9.50
N SER A 340 -16.69 -14.00 -8.44
CA SER A 340 -15.82 -14.25 -7.27
C SER A 340 -14.56 -14.99 -7.66
N SER A 341 -14.69 -16.02 -8.49
CA SER A 341 -13.55 -16.80 -8.98
C SER A 341 -12.55 -15.94 -9.78
N LEU A 342 -13.04 -14.99 -10.58
CA LEU A 342 -12.20 -14.08 -11.35
C LEU A 342 -11.53 -13.03 -10.45
N ALA A 343 -12.28 -12.43 -9.54
CA ALA A 343 -11.77 -11.43 -8.60
C ALA A 343 -10.70 -12.02 -7.66
N HIS A 344 -10.89 -13.25 -7.18
CA HIS A 344 -9.91 -13.93 -6.34
C HIS A 344 -8.61 -14.27 -7.09
N ALA A 345 -8.66 -14.52 -8.40
CA ALA A 345 -7.46 -14.73 -9.21
C ALA A 345 -6.57 -13.47 -9.26
N GLU A 346 -7.18 -12.29 -9.18
CA GLU A 346 -6.51 -10.98 -9.10
C GLU A 346 -6.22 -10.54 -7.64
N GLY A 347 -6.52 -11.40 -6.66
CA GLY A 347 -6.29 -11.12 -5.23
C GLY A 347 -7.25 -10.10 -4.61
N MET A 348 -8.40 -9.85 -5.23
CA MET A 348 -9.42 -8.91 -4.76
C MET A 348 -10.39 -9.56 -3.77
N LEU A 349 -10.90 -8.78 -2.82
CA LEU A 349 -12.00 -9.22 -1.94
C LEU A 349 -13.35 -9.08 -2.65
N VAL A 350 -14.26 -10.03 -2.43
CA VAL A 350 -15.61 -10.00 -3.01
C VAL A 350 -16.66 -9.78 -1.94
N GLU A 351 -17.40 -8.70 -2.09
CA GLU A 351 -18.65 -8.43 -1.39
C GLU A 351 -19.83 -8.87 -2.27
N ALA A 352 -20.91 -9.37 -1.68
CA ALA A 352 -22.14 -9.62 -2.40
C ALA A 352 -23.37 -9.32 -1.56
N GLU A 353 -24.48 -8.98 -2.21
CA GLU A 353 -25.75 -8.70 -1.55
C GLU A 353 -26.70 -9.89 -1.62
N LEU A 354 -27.32 -10.21 -0.47
CA LEU A 354 -28.43 -11.13 -0.39
C LEU A 354 -29.62 -10.49 0.34
N GLY A 355 -30.79 -10.57 -0.29
CA GLY A 355 -31.95 -9.77 0.06
C GLY A 355 -32.16 -8.71 -1.02
N ARG A 356 -32.87 -7.63 -0.68
CA ARG A 356 -32.94 -6.44 -1.53
C ARG A 356 -33.33 -5.22 -0.69
N LEU A 357 -32.55 -4.16 -0.78
CA LEU A 357 -32.79 -2.90 -0.06
C LEU A 357 -33.76 -2.00 -0.82
N SER A 358 -34.68 -1.35 -0.12
CA SER A 358 -35.50 -0.27 -0.68
C SER A 358 -34.81 1.09 -0.56
N GLY A 359 -35.32 2.07 -1.30
CA GLY A 359 -34.86 3.46 -1.26
C GLY A 359 -34.22 3.92 -2.56
N THR A 360 -33.72 5.15 -2.55
CA THR A 360 -33.12 5.79 -3.73
C THR A 360 -31.68 6.21 -3.44
N GLU A 361 -30.77 5.76 -4.30
CA GLU A 361 -29.36 6.17 -4.28
C GLU A 361 -28.85 6.32 -5.72
N ASP A 362 -28.22 7.47 -6.01
CA ASP A 362 -27.49 7.72 -7.26
C ASP A 362 -28.20 7.34 -8.59
N GLY A 363 -29.52 7.48 -8.61
CA GLY A 363 -30.37 7.21 -9.77
C GLY A 363 -30.96 5.80 -9.80
N LEU A 364 -30.57 4.93 -8.87
CA LEU A 364 -31.22 3.65 -8.60
C LEU A 364 -32.31 3.85 -7.55
N THR A 365 -33.55 3.45 -7.86
CA THR A 365 -34.65 3.44 -6.90
C THR A 365 -35.21 2.04 -6.83
N VAL A 366 -35.30 1.52 -5.60
CA VAL A 366 -35.96 0.25 -5.30
C VAL A 366 -37.18 0.55 -4.45
N GLU A 367 -38.34 0.16 -4.96
CA GLU A 367 -39.62 0.35 -4.30
C GLU A 367 -39.74 -0.54 -3.06
N GLU A 368 -40.52 -0.10 -2.06
CA GLU A 368 -40.66 -0.81 -0.79
C GLU A 368 -41.23 -2.23 -0.95
N TYR A 369 -42.09 -2.46 -1.95
CA TYR A 369 -42.63 -3.80 -2.21
C TYR A 369 -41.58 -4.78 -2.77
N GLU A 370 -40.46 -4.28 -3.27
CA GLU A 370 -39.33 -5.11 -3.75
C GLU A 370 -38.33 -5.42 -2.64
N ALA A 371 -38.48 -4.80 -1.46
CA ALA A 371 -37.61 -5.02 -0.33
C ALA A 371 -37.73 -6.46 0.18
N ARG A 372 -36.59 -7.12 0.36
CA ARG A 372 -36.52 -8.51 0.82
C ARG A 372 -35.49 -8.61 1.94
N PHE A 373 -35.93 -9.10 3.10
CA PHE A 373 -34.99 -9.44 4.16
C PHE A 373 -34.09 -10.59 3.72
N THR A 374 -32.86 -10.59 4.24
CA THR A 374 -31.97 -11.73 4.08
C THR A 374 -32.51 -12.93 4.83
N ASP A 375 -32.69 -14.06 4.14
CA ASP A 375 -33.06 -15.33 4.76
C ASP A 375 -31.81 -16.10 5.21
N ILE A 376 -31.85 -16.69 6.42
CA ILE A 376 -30.70 -17.38 7.01
C ILE A 376 -30.30 -18.63 6.23
N ALA A 377 -31.27 -19.43 5.77
CA ALA A 377 -30.99 -20.66 5.05
C ALA A 377 -30.43 -20.33 3.65
N GLN A 378 -30.99 -19.31 2.99
CA GLN A 378 -30.46 -18.81 1.73
C GLN A 378 -29.05 -18.22 1.90
N ALA A 379 -28.78 -17.50 3.01
CA ALA A 379 -27.45 -16.96 3.28
C ALA A 379 -26.39 -18.05 3.47
N GLU A 380 -26.74 -19.16 4.16
CA GLU A 380 -25.82 -20.28 4.32
C GLU A 380 -25.49 -20.92 2.96
N GLN A 381 -26.52 -21.19 2.14
CA GLN A 381 -26.33 -21.72 0.79
C GLN A 381 -25.51 -20.75 -0.07
N PHE A 382 -25.84 -19.45 -0.03
CA PHE A 382 -25.19 -18.43 -0.84
C PHE A 382 -23.70 -18.32 -0.53
N ILE A 383 -23.32 -18.28 0.75
CA ILE A 383 -21.92 -18.23 1.16
C ILE A 383 -21.17 -19.47 0.68
N ASP A 384 -21.74 -20.66 0.89
CA ASP A 384 -21.07 -21.93 0.58
C ASP A 384 -20.84 -22.12 -0.92
N GLU A 385 -21.79 -21.67 -1.76
CA GLU A 385 -21.71 -21.88 -3.20
C GLU A 385 -20.94 -20.80 -3.95
N THR A 386 -20.91 -19.56 -3.43
CA THR A 386 -20.27 -18.42 -4.09
C THR A 386 -18.83 -18.18 -3.68
N GLY A 387 -18.47 -18.50 -2.43
CA GLY A 387 -17.13 -18.27 -1.90
C GLY A 387 -16.83 -16.80 -1.56
N ILE A 388 -17.84 -15.95 -1.41
CA ILE A 388 -17.67 -14.52 -1.05
C ILE A 388 -16.93 -14.32 0.27
N ASP A 389 -16.30 -13.15 0.42
CA ASP A 389 -15.56 -12.78 1.64
C ASP A 389 -16.39 -11.87 2.57
N ALA A 390 -17.34 -11.13 2.00
CA ALA A 390 -18.21 -10.21 2.74
C ALA A 390 -19.66 -10.30 2.23
N LEU A 391 -20.62 -10.26 3.15
CA LEU A 391 -22.04 -10.36 2.85
C LEU A 391 -22.75 -9.06 3.28
N ALA A 392 -23.30 -8.34 2.30
CA ALA A 392 -24.23 -7.25 2.52
C ALA A 392 -25.63 -7.81 2.79
N VAL A 393 -26.19 -7.42 3.94
CA VAL A 393 -27.45 -7.97 4.44
C VAL A 393 -28.54 -6.92 4.51
N CYS A 394 -29.77 -7.39 4.28
CA CYS A 394 -31.00 -6.62 4.32
C CYS A 394 -31.77 -6.98 5.58
N ILE A 395 -31.71 -6.11 6.60
CA ILE A 395 -32.37 -6.32 7.90
C ILE A 395 -33.40 -5.23 8.21
N GLY A 396 -33.79 -4.44 7.21
CA GLY A 396 -34.69 -3.27 7.36
C GLY A 396 -33.99 -1.93 7.21
N ASN A 397 -32.71 -1.96 6.85
CA ASN A 397 -31.94 -0.81 6.39
C ASN A 397 -32.44 -0.36 5.00
N VAL A 398 -32.26 0.93 4.70
CA VAL A 398 -32.71 1.54 3.44
C VAL A 398 -31.66 2.48 2.87
N HIS A 399 -31.66 2.65 1.55
CA HIS A 399 -30.86 3.68 0.90
C HIS A 399 -31.51 5.06 1.04
N GLY A 400 -30.70 6.09 1.24
CA GLY A 400 -31.17 7.47 1.36
C GLY A 400 -31.70 7.81 2.75
N LYS A 401 -32.98 8.24 2.84
CA LYS A 401 -33.60 8.70 4.08
C LYS A 401 -34.56 7.65 4.63
N TYR A 402 -34.41 7.33 5.91
CA TYR A 402 -35.37 6.51 6.65
C TYR A 402 -36.75 7.16 6.70
N PRO A 403 -37.83 6.35 6.76
CA PRO A 403 -39.20 6.86 6.86
C PRO A 403 -39.42 7.65 8.16
N PRO A 404 -40.46 8.50 8.25
CA PRO A 404 -40.76 9.30 9.44
C PRO A 404 -40.96 8.48 10.72
N SER A 405 -41.31 7.19 10.59
CA SER A 405 -41.42 6.23 11.68
C SER A 405 -40.07 5.84 12.30
N GLY A 406 -38.96 6.23 11.68
CA GLY A 406 -37.61 5.84 12.07
C GLY A 406 -37.15 4.51 11.46
N PRO A 407 -35.87 4.13 11.67
CA PRO A 407 -35.33 2.85 11.23
C PRO A 407 -35.94 1.69 12.00
N ASN A 408 -36.25 0.60 11.31
CA ASN A 408 -36.79 -0.63 11.89
C ASN A 408 -35.90 -1.82 11.53
N LEU A 409 -34.75 -1.93 12.21
CA LEU A 409 -33.79 -3.01 11.97
C LEU A 409 -34.14 -4.27 12.77
N ARG A 410 -34.15 -5.41 12.11
CA ARG A 410 -34.29 -6.75 12.70
C ARG A 410 -32.96 -7.21 13.29
N LEU A 411 -32.68 -6.75 14.51
CA LEU A 411 -31.43 -7.07 15.22
C LEU A 411 -31.35 -8.54 15.67
N ASP A 412 -32.51 -9.18 15.86
CA ASP A 412 -32.62 -10.63 16.03
C ASP A 412 -32.06 -11.38 14.81
N LEU A 413 -32.49 -10.98 13.61
CA LEU A 413 -31.97 -11.53 12.35
C LEU A 413 -30.47 -11.26 12.19
N LEU A 414 -30.00 -10.05 12.52
CA LEU A 414 -28.57 -9.72 12.45
C LEU A 414 -27.73 -10.61 13.37
N LYS A 415 -28.24 -10.93 14.57
CA LYS A 415 -27.57 -11.84 15.51
C LYS A 415 -27.45 -13.27 14.94
N GLU A 416 -28.48 -13.75 14.26
CA GLU A 416 -28.45 -15.05 13.59
C GLU A 416 -27.46 -15.07 12.41
N LEU A 417 -27.49 -14.03 11.57
CA LEU A 417 -26.54 -13.83 10.47
C LEU A 417 -25.09 -13.77 10.97
N ARG A 418 -24.87 -13.15 12.12
CA ARG A 418 -23.55 -13.10 12.77
C ARG A 418 -23.05 -14.49 13.16
N ALA A 419 -23.89 -15.31 13.77
CA ALA A 419 -23.51 -16.68 14.13
C ALA A 419 -23.10 -17.50 12.90
N LEU A 420 -23.85 -17.35 11.80
CA LEU A 420 -23.56 -17.99 10.51
C LEU A 420 -22.23 -17.48 9.91
N THR A 421 -22.11 -16.18 9.70
CA THR A 421 -20.94 -15.57 9.04
C THR A 421 -19.64 -15.78 9.80
N MET A 422 -19.68 -15.73 11.13
CA MET A 422 -18.52 -16.04 11.97
C MET A 422 -18.03 -17.48 11.78
N LYS A 423 -18.94 -18.46 11.65
CA LYS A 423 -18.59 -19.87 11.37
C LYS A 423 -17.95 -20.05 9.99
N LYS A 424 -18.38 -19.26 9.00
CA LYS A 424 -17.91 -19.33 7.61
C LYS A 424 -16.69 -18.44 7.33
N GLY A 425 -16.32 -17.54 8.24
CA GLY A 425 -15.23 -16.59 8.04
C GLY A 425 -15.58 -15.44 7.08
N VAL A 426 -16.85 -15.08 6.98
CA VAL A 426 -17.37 -14.00 6.13
C VAL A 426 -17.62 -12.75 6.98
N SER A 427 -17.31 -11.57 6.44
CA SER A 427 -17.58 -10.29 7.12
C SER A 427 -18.99 -9.79 6.84
N LEU A 428 -19.69 -9.27 7.85
CA LEU A 428 -21.00 -8.63 7.65
C LEU A 428 -20.85 -7.17 7.24
N VAL A 429 -21.61 -6.78 6.21
CA VAL A 429 -21.67 -5.41 5.69
C VAL A 429 -23.10 -4.89 5.85
N LEU A 430 -23.23 -3.64 6.30
CA LEU A 430 -24.52 -2.96 6.37
C LEU A 430 -24.52 -1.72 5.49
N HIS A 431 -25.41 -1.74 4.51
CA HIS A 431 -25.69 -0.63 3.62
C HIS A 431 -26.69 0.34 4.25
N GLY A 432 -26.81 1.55 3.72
CA GLY A 432 -27.83 2.49 4.20
C GLY A 432 -27.61 2.95 5.65
N ALA A 433 -26.36 3.13 6.08
CA ALA A 433 -26.05 3.54 7.46
C ALA A 433 -26.35 5.03 7.74
N SER A 434 -26.67 5.81 6.70
CA SER A 434 -26.97 7.24 6.82
C SER A 434 -28.28 7.46 7.58
N GLY A 435 -28.26 8.33 8.59
CA GLY A 435 -29.44 8.60 9.43
C GLY A 435 -29.78 7.56 10.50
N LEU A 436 -28.98 6.50 10.68
CA LEU A 436 -29.14 5.59 11.82
C LEU A 436 -28.71 6.28 13.14
N PRO A 437 -29.49 6.14 14.24
CA PRO A 437 -29.09 6.61 15.56
C PRO A 437 -27.78 5.97 16.04
N HIS A 438 -27.00 6.70 16.84
CA HIS A 438 -25.69 6.23 17.30
C HIS A 438 -25.73 4.90 18.03
N GLU A 439 -26.72 4.71 18.92
CA GLU A 439 -26.89 3.46 19.68
C GLU A 439 -27.17 2.27 18.76
N LEU A 440 -27.95 2.48 17.69
CA LEU A 440 -28.29 1.42 16.75
C LEU A 440 -27.08 1.02 15.89
N VAL A 441 -26.26 2.00 15.48
CA VAL A 441 -25.00 1.73 14.79
C VAL A 441 -24.05 0.93 15.68
N LYS A 442 -23.92 1.32 16.94
CA LYS A 442 -23.11 0.60 17.93
C LYS A 442 -23.61 -0.82 18.13
N GLU A 443 -24.91 -1.01 18.27
CA GLU A 443 -25.51 -2.34 18.42
C GLU A 443 -25.26 -3.22 17.18
N CYS A 444 -25.33 -2.66 15.96
CA CYS A 444 -24.93 -3.38 14.75
C CYS A 444 -23.45 -3.81 14.75
N ILE A 445 -22.54 -2.97 15.27
CA ILE A 445 -21.11 -3.29 15.41
C ILE A 445 -20.91 -4.40 16.44
N ASP A 446 -21.60 -4.33 17.58
CA ASP A 446 -21.56 -5.35 18.63
C ASP A 446 -22.11 -6.69 18.10
N LEU A 447 -23.09 -6.64 17.20
CA LEU A 447 -23.62 -7.79 16.46
C LEU A 447 -22.80 -8.17 15.23
N GLY A 448 -21.62 -7.56 15.03
CA GLY A 448 -20.61 -8.07 14.11
C GLY A 448 -20.59 -7.48 12.71
N VAL A 449 -21.26 -6.36 12.47
CA VAL A 449 -21.05 -5.56 11.25
C VAL A 449 -19.63 -4.99 11.25
N ARG A 450 -18.92 -5.12 10.12
CA ARG A 450 -17.52 -4.68 9.94
C ARG A 450 -17.29 -3.68 8.82
N LYS A 451 -18.30 -3.44 7.98
CA LYS A 451 -18.28 -2.40 6.96
C LYS A 451 -19.63 -1.68 6.93
N PHE A 452 -19.60 -0.36 6.89
CA PHE A 452 -20.79 0.47 6.67
C PHE A 452 -20.61 1.31 5.40
N ASN A 453 -21.62 1.29 4.52
CA ASN A 453 -21.64 2.18 3.36
C ASN A 453 -22.22 3.54 3.76
N VAL A 454 -21.51 4.61 3.38
CA VAL A 454 -21.86 5.99 3.67
C VAL A 454 -21.77 6.81 2.39
N ASN A 455 -22.89 7.41 2.00
CA ASN A 455 -22.96 8.26 0.83
C ASN A 455 -23.79 9.51 1.08
N THR A 456 -25.08 9.32 1.37
CA THR A 456 -26.09 10.39 1.41
C THR A 456 -25.65 11.60 2.23
N GLU A 457 -25.07 11.41 3.41
CA GLU A 457 -24.62 12.52 4.26
C GLU A 457 -23.40 13.27 3.69
N VAL A 458 -22.42 12.55 3.14
CA VAL A 458 -21.23 13.13 2.51
C VAL A 458 -21.62 13.91 1.25
N ARG A 459 -22.43 13.30 0.39
CA ARG A 459 -22.99 13.92 -0.82
C ARG A 459 -23.80 15.17 -0.48
N ASN A 460 -24.67 15.10 0.54
CA ASN A 460 -25.45 16.26 0.97
C ASN A 460 -24.57 17.38 1.49
N SER A 461 -23.51 17.07 2.25
CA SER A 461 -22.55 18.07 2.73
C SER A 461 -21.91 18.83 1.57
N TYR A 462 -21.45 18.11 0.55
CA TYR A 462 -20.90 18.69 -0.69
C TYR A 462 -21.93 19.58 -1.42
N LEU A 463 -23.16 19.10 -1.62
CA LEU A 463 -24.18 19.89 -2.31
C LEU A 463 -24.59 21.14 -1.51
N GLN A 464 -24.57 21.07 -0.17
CA GLN A 464 -24.87 22.22 0.69
C GLN A 464 -23.76 23.27 0.65
N SER A 465 -22.48 22.87 0.61
CA SER A 465 -21.37 23.82 0.47
C SER A 465 -21.44 24.61 -0.85
N LEU A 466 -22.04 24.03 -1.89
CA LEU A 466 -22.24 24.71 -3.18
C LEU A 466 -23.39 25.72 -3.20
N LYS A 467 -24.29 25.76 -2.21
CA LYS A 467 -25.45 26.69 -2.21
C LYS A 467 -25.07 28.14 -1.89
N LYS A 468 -23.96 28.34 -1.19
CA LYS A 468 -23.37 29.66 -0.92
C LYS A 468 -21.88 29.60 -1.27
N PRO A 469 -21.55 29.50 -2.57
CA PRO A 469 -20.19 29.26 -2.99
C PRO A 469 -19.32 30.49 -2.73
N GLU A 470 -18.05 30.24 -2.44
CA GLU A 470 -17.01 31.25 -2.46
C GLU A 470 -16.85 31.84 -3.86
N LYS A 471 -16.20 33.01 -3.97
CA LYS A 471 -16.01 33.69 -5.26
C LYS A 471 -14.96 33.02 -6.14
N ASP A 472 -14.00 32.33 -5.54
CA ASP A 472 -12.90 31.66 -6.22
C ASP A 472 -13.08 30.14 -6.25
N LEU A 473 -12.78 29.51 -7.40
CA LEU A 473 -13.02 28.07 -7.59
C LEU A 473 -12.19 27.20 -6.64
N VAL A 474 -10.94 27.57 -6.36
CA VAL A 474 -10.09 26.80 -5.43
C VAL A 474 -10.66 26.88 -4.02
N GLN A 475 -11.20 28.03 -3.64
CA GLN A 475 -11.88 28.20 -2.35
C GLN A 475 -13.19 27.39 -2.28
N VAL A 476 -13.95 27.30 -3.38
CA VAL A 476 -15.14 26.43 -3.46
C VAL A 476 -14.76 24.96 -3.26
N MET A 477 -13.72 24.47 -3.96
CA MET A 477 -13.23 23.10 -3.81
C MET A 477 -12.77 22.82 -2.38
N ALA A 478 -12.00 23.74 -1.78
CA ALA A 478 -11.52 23.61 -0.41
C ALA A 478 -12.67 23.59 0.61
N SER A 479 -13.67 24.46 0.46
CA SER A 479 -14.84 24.51 1.33
C SER A 479 -15.67 23.22 1.24
N ALA A 480 -15.89 22.71 0.03
CA ALA A 480 -16.61 21.47 -0.18
C ALA A 480 -15.89 20.26 0.42
N LYS A 481 -14.55 20.21 0.28
CA LYS A 481 -13.70 19.20 0.90
C LYS A 481 -13.78 19.23 2.43
N GLU A 482 -13.65 20.39 3.06
CA GLU A 482 -13.73 20.48 4.53
C GLU A 482 -15.13 20.11 5.05
N ALA A 483 -16.19 20.48 4.33
CA ALA A 483 -17.55 20.08 4.66
C ALA A 483 -17.76 18.56 4.62
N MET A 484 -17.23 17.87 3.60
CA MET A 484 -17.27 16.41 3.53
C MET A 484 -16.39 15.75 4.60
N LYS A 485 -15.18 16.26 4.82
CA LYS A 485 -14.20 15.74 5.80
C LYS A 485 -14.79 15.69 7.21
N ALA A 486 -15.54 16.71 7.61
CA ALA A 486 -16.19 16.75 8.92
C ALA A 486 -17.17 15.58 9.12
N VAL A 487 -18.01 15.29 8.12
CA VAL A 487 -18.96 14.17 8.13
C VAL A 487 -18.23 12.83 8.16
N VAL A 488 -17.18 12.66 7.34
CA VAL A 488 -16.40 11.43 7.31
C VAL A 488 -15.73 11.16 8.66
N ALA A 489 -15.13 12.17 9.27
CA ALA A 489 -14.49 12.06 10.59
C ALA A 489 -15.51 11.70 11.70
N GLU A 490 -16.72 12.27 11.64
CA GLU A 490 -17.81 11.89 12.55
C GLU A 490 -18.18 10.42 12.40
N LYS A 491 -18.30 9.92 11.17
CA LYS A 491 -18.59 8.49 10.92
C LYS A 491 -17.48 7.56 11.39
N MET A 492 -16.20 7.92 11.21
CA MET A 492 -15.09 7.12 11.72
C MET A 492 -15.12 6.99 13.25
N ARG A 493 -15.44 8.07 13.96
CA ARG A 493 -15.66 8.02 15.41
C ARG A 493 -16.86 7.17 15.78
N LEU A 494 -17.98 7.34 15.06
CA LEU A 494 -19.19 6.56 15.29
C LEU A 494 -18.99 5.06 15.06
N PHE A 495 -18.22 4.68 14.05
CA PHE A 495 -17.93 3.28 13.72
C PHE A 495 -16.83 2.67 14.60
N GLY A 496 -16.23 3.46 15.51
CA GLY A 496 -15.17 3.01 16.41
C GLY A 496 -13.82 2.78 15.71
N SER A 497 -13.64 3.26 14.48
CA SER A 497 -12.43 3.05 13.68
C SER A 497 -11.35 4.11 13.92
N ALA A 498 -11.69 5.23 14.56
CA ALA A 498 -10.70 6.25 14.95
C ALA A 498 -9.61 5.65 15.87
N GLY A 499 -8.33 5.91 15.56
CA GLY A 499 -7.16 5.38 16.26
C GLY A 499 -6.88 3.90 16.01
N LYS A 500 -7.37 3.34 14.89
CA LYS A 500 -7.22 1.92 14.52
C LYS A 500 -6.35 1.67 13.28
N ALA A 501 -5.70 2.69 12.75
CA ALA A 501 -4.81 2.62 11.58
C ALA A 501 -3.51 1.85 11.82
#